data_AF-A0A0G1QEG7-F1
#
_entry.id   AF-A0A0G1QEG7-F1
#
_cell.length_a   1.000
_cell.length_b   1.000
_cell.length_c   1.000
_cell.angle_alpha   90.00
_cell.angle_beta   90.00
_cell.angle_gamma   90.00
#
_symmetry.space_group_name_H-M   'P 1'
#
loop_
_entity.id
_entity.type
_entity.pdbx_description
1 polymer ?
#
loop_
_entity_poly.entity_id
_entity_poly.type
_entity_poly.pdbx_seq_one_letter_code
_entity_poly.pdbx_strand_id
1 'polypeptide(L)'
;MSASNRGIRWNRGIIYAIVGTSLYGLAVTNDTFILRSYDAISYTPVISFLPGLLLVLLKPSSYKSVIETLNNKRIRPLFLYCFFYAVQAVTYYLALESGAMASQMAILFKTEIILTIILAAVFLHERSHLLRKFVATVLVLVGAYFLL
;
A
#
# COMPACT_ATOMS: atom_id res chain seq x y z
N MET A 1 27.81 -17.61 25.83
CA MET A 1 27.05 -16.69 24.96
C MET A 1 26.68 -17.43 23.68
N SER A 2 25.50 -18.04 23.61
CA SER A 2 25.07 -18.79 22.42
C SER A 2 24.35 -17.83 21.46
N ALA A 3 24.99 -17.55 20.33
CA ALA A 3 24.37 -16.84 19.22
C ALA A 3 23.18 -17.69 18.72
N SER A 4 21.96 -17.23 19.03
CA SER A 4 20.74 -17.84 18.50
C SER A 4 20.72 -17.62 16.98
N ASN A 5 21.19 -18.64 16.26
CA ASN A 5 21.12 -18.75 14.80
C ASN A 5 19.64 -18.95 14.42
N ARG A 6 18.85 -17.87 14.43
CA ARG A 6 17.48 -17.89 13.93
C ARG A 6 17.53 -17.75 12.40
N GLY A 7 17.67 -18.88 11.72
CA GLY A 7 17.43 -18.94 10.27
C GLY A 7 16.05 -18.38 9.92
N ILE A 8 15.90 -17.88 8.69
CA ILE A 8 14.61 -17.36 8.18
C ILE A 8 13.57 -18.48 8.29
N ARG A 9 12.63 -18.34 9.22
CA ARG A 9 11.52 -19.28 9.38
C ARG A 9 10.49 -18.97 8.30
N TRP A 10 10.56 -19.70 7.19
CA TRP A 10 9.57 -19.66 6.12
C TRP A 10 8.17 -19.88 6.70
N ASN A 11 7.32 -18.86 6.59
CA ASN A 11 5.94 -18.86 7.03
C ASN A 11 5.07 -18.42 5.85
N ARG A 12 3.79 -18.83 5.82
CA ARG A 12 2.80 -18.43 4.81
C ARG A 12 2.75 -16.90 4.64
N GLY A 13 2.91 -16.15 5.73
CA GLY A 13 2.99 -14.68 5.69
C GLY A 13 4.16 -14.14 4.86
N ILE A 14 5.35 -14.76 4.94
CA ILE A 14 6.52 -14.36 4.14
C ILE A 14 6.25 -14.63 2.67
N ILE A 15 5.65 -15.78 2.35
CA ILE A 15 5.28 -16.14 0.97
C ILE A 15 4.26 -15.14 0.41
N TYR A 16 3.21 -14.80 1.17
CA TYR A 16 2.24 -13.79 0.76
C TYR A 16 2.86 -12.41 0.56
N ALA A 17 3.80 -12.02 1.42
CA ALA A 17 4.50 -10.76 1.26
C ALA A 17 5.32 -10.73 -0.04
N ILE A 18 6.15 -11.75 -0.29
CA ILE A 18 6.99 -11.82 -1.50
C ILE A 18 6.13 -11.80 -2.76
N VAL A 19 5.16 -12.73 -2.86
CA VAL A 19 4.27 -12.83 -4.03
C VAL A 19 3.48 -11.54 -4.21
N GLY A 20 2.91 -11.01 -3.13
CA GLY A 20 2.15 -9.76 -3.17
C GLY A 20 2.99 -8.57 -3.64
N THR A 21 4.22 -8.42 -3.13
CA THR A 21 5.12 -7.33 -3.55
C THR A 21 5.57 -7.46 -4.99
N SER A 22 5.80 -8.68 -5.49
CA SER A 22 6.16 -8.91 -6.89
C SER A 22 5.01 -8.55 -7.82
N LEU A 23 3.78 -8.98 -7.49
CA LEU A 23 2.58 -8.62 -8.25
C LEU A 23 2.32 -7.12 -8.23
N TYR A 24 2.52 -6.47 -7.07
CA TYR A 24 2.39 -5.01 -6.95
C TYR A 24 3.40 -4.28 -7.84
N GLY A 25 4.67 -4.72 -7.88
CA GLY A 25 5.68 -4.13 -8.77
C GLY A 25 5.33 -4.25 -10.26
N LEU A 26 4.80 -5.41 -10.66
CA LEU A 26 4.29 -5.61 -12.03
C LEU A 26 3.09 -4.72 -12.33
N ALA A 27 2.15 -4.58 -11.38
CA ALA A 27 0.99 -3.71 -11.51
C ALA A 27 1.41 -2.25 -11.70
N VAL A 28 2.26 -1.71 -10.82
CA VAL A 28 2.75 -0.32 -10.93
C VAL A 28 3.46 -0.07 -12.25
N THR A 29 4.30 -1.02 -12.68
CA THR A 29 4.99 -0.92 -13.97
C THR A 29 3.97 -0.88 -15.12
N ASN A 30 2.96 -1.75 -15.10
CA ASN A 30 1.88 -1.76 -16.07
C ASN A 30 1.06 -0.46 -16.05
N ASP A 31 0.74 0.08 -14.87
CA ASP A 31 0.03 1.36 -14.72
C ASP A 31 0.78 2.49 -15.43
N THR A 32 2.12 2.52 -15.31
CA THR A 32 2.94 3.54 -15.99
C THR A 32 2.90 3.44 -17.51
N PHE A 33 2.64 2.25 -18.08
CA PHE A 33 2.45 2.10 -19.52
C PHE A 33 1.05 2.56 -19.95
N ILE A 34 0.02 2.22 -19.18
CA ILE A 34 -1.36 2.60 -19.49
C ILE A 34 -1.55 4.12 -19.43
N LEU A 35 -0.98 4.76 -18.41
CA LEU A 35 -1.06 6.21 -18.21
C LEU A 35 -0.38 7.06 -19.29
N ARG A 36 0.43 6.45 -20.17
CA ARG A 36 0.94 7.16 -21.37
C ARG A 36 -0.15 7.40 -22.41
N SER A 37 -1.23 6.62 -22.36
CA SER A 37 -2.33 6.65 -23.33
C SER A 37 -3.68 7.02 -22.72
N TYR A 38 -3.78 7.05 -21.39
CA TYR A 38 -5.03 7.23 -20.67
C TYR A 38 -4.83 8.17 -19.48
N ASP A 39 -5.80 9.05 -19.27
CA ASP A 39 -5.77 10.07 -18.21
C ASP A 39 -5.90 9.45 -16.80
N ALA A 40 -5.12 9.95 -15.85
CA ALA A 40 -5.05 9.42 -14.48
C ALA A 40 -6.37 9.57 -13.72
N ILE A 41 -7.10 10.67 -13.95
CA ILE A 41 -8.37 10.95 -13.26
C ILE A 41 -9.42 9.91 -13.67
N SER A 42 -9.45 9.55 -14.96
CA SER A 42 -10.34 8.52 -15.48
C SER A 42 -9.89 7.11 -15.10
N TYR A 43 -8.58 6.86 -15.03
CA TYR A 43 -8.02 5.54 -14.72
C TYR A 43 -8.26 5.11 -13.28
N THR A 44 -8.02 6.02 -12.33
CA THR A 44 -7.96 5.72 -10.89
C THR A 44 -9.25 5.12 -10.32
N PRO A 45 -10.46 5.62 -10.66
CA PRO A 45 -11.72 5.03 -10.22
C PRO A 45 -11.93 3.62 -10.79
N VAL A 46 -11.54 3.39 -12.05
CA VAL A 46 -11.72 2.10 -12.73
C VAL A 46 -10.91 1.02 -12.02
N ILE A 47 -9.63 1.25 -11.80
CA ILE A 47 -8.76 0.27 -11.12
C ILE A 47 -9.10 0.10 -9.63
N SER A 48 -9.73 1.09 -9.00
CA SER A 48 -10.17 0.98 -7.60
C SER A 48 -11.50 0.23 -7.47
N PHE A 49 -12.39 0.37 -8.47
CA PHE A 49 -13.72 -0.24 -8.45
C PHE A 49 -13.73 -1.66 -9.03
N LEU A 50 -13.00 -1.90 -10.13
CA LEU A 50 -13.02 -3.16 -10.86
C LEU A 50 -12.65 -4.38 -9.99
N PRO A 51 -11.61 -4.35 -9.14
CA PRO A 51 -11.29 -5.48 -8.26
C PRO A 51 -12.41 -5.77 -7.27
N GLY A 52 -13.05 -4.73 -6.73
CA GLY A 52 -14.21 -4.86 -5.85
C GLY A 52 -15.39 -5.53 -6.55
N LEU A 53 -15.67 -5.12 -7.79
CA LEU A 53 -16.72 -5.73 -8.61
C LEU A 53 -16.40 -7.20 -8.93
N LEU A 54 -15.17 -7.51 -9.35
CA LEU A 54 -14.73 -8.88 -9.63
C LEU A 54 -14.83 -9.78 -8.39
N LEU A 55 -14.49 -9.27 -7.20
CA LEU A 55 -14.62 -10.04 -5.95
C LEU A 55 -16.07 -10.40 -5.63
N VAL A 56 -17.01 -9.48 -5.88
CA VAL A 56 -18.45 -9.75 -5.71
C VAL A 56 -18.94 -10.74 -6.76
N LEU A 57 -18.48 -10.63 -8.02
CA LEU A 57 -18.85 -11.59 -9.08
C LEU A 57 -18.33 -13.00 -8.81
N LEU A 58 -17.08 -13.13 -8.33
CA LEU A 58 -16.46 -14.42 -8.02
C LEU A 58 -17.05 -15.06 -6.75
N LYS A 59 -17.44 -14.24 -5.78
CA LYS A 59 -18.02 -14.70 -4.52
C LYS A 59 -19.26 -13.88 -4.17
N PRO A 60 -20.39 -14.15 -4.84
CA PRO A 60 -21.61 -13.36 -4.69
C PRO A 60 -22.10 -13.33 -3.25
N SER A 61 -21.91 -14.38 -2.46
CA SER A 61 -22.27 -14.39 -1.03
C SER A 61 -21.64 -13.26 -0.20
N SER A 62 -20.56 -12.63 -0.68
CA SER A 62 -19.89 -11.52 0.00
C SER A 62 -20.67 -10.20 -0.07
N TYR A 63 -21.64 -10.04 -1.00
CA TYR A 63 -22.41 -8.79 -1.11
C TYR A 63 -23.17 -8.48 0.19
N LYS A 64 -23.63 -9.51 0.91
CA LYS A 64 -24.33 -9.36 2.19
C LYS A 64 -23.43 -8.69 3.24
N SER A 65 -22.19 -9.15 3.35
CA SER A 65 -21.20 -8.58 4.27
C SER A 65 -20.85 -7.14 3.91
N VAL A 66 -20.83 -6.80 2.62
CA VAL A 66 -20.64 -5.40 2.16
C VAL A 66 -21.79 -4.53 2.65
N ILE A 67 -23.05 -4.94 2.41
CA ILE A 67 -24.24 -4.18 2.84
C ILE A 67 -24.29 -4.05 4.37
N GLU A 68 -24.00 -5.11 5.11
CA GLU A 68 -23.92 -5.08 6.58
C GLU A 68 -22.86 -4.09 7.08
N THR A 69 -21.71 -4.01 6.39
CA THR A 69 -20.64 -3.06 6.73
C THR A 69 -21.06 -1.62 6.43
N LEU A 70 -21.72 -1.38 5.30
CA LEU A 70 -22.25 -0.06 4.90
C LEU A 70 -23.30 0.47 5.89
N ASN A 71 -24.15 -0.41 6.41
CA ASN A 71 -25.18 -0.05 7.40
C ASN A 71 -24.63 0.15 8.82
N ASN A 72 -23.38 -0.24 9.08
CA ASN A 72 -22.79 -0.13 10.40
C ASN A 72 -22.29 1.31 10.65
N LYS A 73 -22.69 1.93 11.77
CA LYS A 73 -22.22 3.26 12.19
C LYS A 73 -20.69 3.34 12.35
N ARG A 74 -20.00 2.21 12.51
CA ARG A 74 -18.53 2.12 12.55
C ARG A 74 -17.85 2.32 11.18
N ILE A 75 -18.61 2.58 10.12
CA ILE A 75 -18.03 2.88 8.80
C ILE A 75 -17.42 4.28 8.70
N ARG A 76 -17.69 5.19 9.64
CA ARG A 76 -17.18 6.59 9.58
C ARG A 76 -15.66 6.70 9.37
N PRO A 77 -14.80 5.94 10.08
CA PRO A 77 -13.35 5.97 9.83
C PRO A 77 -12.98 5.40 8.45
N LEU A 78 -13.78 4.46 7.92
CA LEU A 78 -13.56 3.90 6.59
C LEU A 78 -13.81 4.94 5.50
N PHE A 79 -14.84 5.78 5.64
CA PHE A 79 -15.04 6.90 4.71
C PHE A 79 -13.85 7.87 4.72
N LEU A 80 -13.32 8.19 5.90
CA LEU A 80 -12.13 9.03 6.03
C LEU A 80 -10.91 8.38 5.37
N TYR A 81 -10.70 7.08 5.59
CA TYR A 81 -9.66 6.31 4.92
C TYR A 81 -9.82 6.34 3.39
N CYS A 82 -11.02 6.07 2.87
CA CYS A 82 -11.30 6.11 1.44
C CYS A 82 -11.03 7.48 0.83
N PHE A 83 -11.35 8.57 1.54
CA PHE A 83 -11.05 9.92 1.10
C PHE A 83 -9.54 10.16 0.96
N PHE A 84 -8.75 9.85 2.00
CA PHE A 84 -7.30 10.01 1.93
C PHE A 84 -6.66 9.09 0.89
N TYR A 85 -7.16 7.85 0.77
CA TYR A 85 -6.71 6.92 -0.25
C TYR A 85 -7.01 7.41 -1.66
N ALA A 86 -8.20 7.97 -1.92
CA ALA A 86 -8.55 8.53 -3.22
C ALA A 86 -7.64 9.71 -3.59
N VAL A 87 -7.41 10.63 -2.65
CA VAL A 87 -6.47 11.75 -2.84
C VAL A 87 -5.06 11.24 -3.13
N GLN A 88 -4.57 10.27 -2.35
CA GLN A 88 -3.26 9.66 -2.53
C GLN A 88 -3.13 8.95 -3.90
N ALA A 89 -4.14 8.18 -4.31
CA ALA A 89 -4.10 7.44 -5.57
C ALA A 89 -4.14 8.40 -6.78
N VAL A 90 -5.04 9.40 -6.76
CA VAL A 90 -5.12 10.38 -7.85
C VAL A 90 -3.83 11.18 -7.96
N THR A 91 -3.27 11.66 -6.84
CA THR A 91 -1.99 12.40 -6.87
C THR A 91 -0.81 11.52 -7.30
N TYR A 92 -0.80 10.23 -6.96
CA TYR A 92 0.18 9.28 -7.44
C TYR A 92 0.16 9.12 -8.95
N TYR A 93 -1.02 8.82 -9.50
CA TYR A 93 -1.18 8.57 -10.92
C TYR A 93 -1.03 9.83 -11.76
N LEU A 94 -1.43 11.00 -11.24
CA LEU A 94 -1.13 12.29 -11.88
C LEU A 94 0.38 12.56 -11.97
N ALA A 95 1.16 12.21 -10.95
CA ALA A 95 2.61 12.37 -11.02
C ALA A 95 3.23 11.46 -12.10
N LEU A 96 2.75 10.21 -12.20
CA LEU A 96 3.17 9.27 -13.25
C LEU A 96 2.78 9.75 -14.65
N GLU A 97 1.56 10.26 -14.82
CA GLU A 97 1.09 10.86 -16.07
C GLU A 97 1.90 12.11 -16.45
N SER A 98 2.29 12.93 -15.46
CA SER A 98 3.14 14.12 -15.65
C SER A 98 4.59 13.80 -16.04
N GLY A 99 4.93 12.52 -16.21
CA GLY A 99 6.25 12.06 -16.66
C GLY A 99 7.22 11.71 -15.54
N ALA A 100 6.76 11.61 -14.29
CA ALA A 100 7.61 11.11 -13.21
C ALA A 100 8.03 9.65 -13.47
N MET A 101 9.30 9.34 -13.22
CA MET A 101 9.80 7.98 -13.43
C MET A 101 9.21 7.04 -12.37
N ALA A 102 8.72 5.87 -12.80
CA ALA A 102 8.19 4.83 -11.90
C ALA A 102 9.17 4.45 -10.79
N SER A 103 10.47 4.37 -11.13
CA SER A 103 11.56 4.06 -10.20
C SER A 103 11.71 5.11 -9.09
N GLN A 104 11.60 6.40 -9.44
CA GLN A 104 11.66 7.50 -8.47
C GLN A 104 10.42 7.52 -7.58
N MET A 105 9.24 7.34 -8.19
CA MET A 105 7.97 7.29 -7.46
C MET A 105 7.93 6.14 -6.45
N ALA A 106 8.45 4.97 -6.80
CA ALA A 106 8.51 3.82 -5.90
C ALA A 106 9.29 4.10 -4.60
N ILE A 107 10.30 4.96 -4.65
CA ILE A 107 11.15 5.30 -3.50
C ILE A 107 10.54 6.44 -2.69
N LEU A 108 10.02 7.47 -3.36
CA LEU A 108 9.26 8.52 -2.69
C LEU A 108 8.12 7.93 -1.86
N PHE A 109 7.46 6.88 -2.36
CA PHE A 109 6.42 6.18 -1.63
C PHE A 109 6.90 5.51 -0.35
N LYS A 110 8.16 5.03 -0.29
CA LYS A 110 8.71 4.44 0.94
C LYS A 110 8.89 5.46 2.07
N THR A 111 8.86 6.76 1.78
CA THR A 111 8.89 7.79 2.83
C THR A 111 7.64 7.75 3.71
N GLU A 112 6.53 7.19 3.22
CA GLU A 112 5.30 6.99 4.00
C GLU A 112 5.53 6.15 5.25
N ILE A 113 6.54 5.27 5.26
CA ILE A 113 6.89 4.42 6.42
C ILE A 113 7.16 5.28 7.66
N ILE A 114 7.84 6.43 7.50
CA ILE A 114 8.10 7.36 8.61
C ILE A 114 6.77 7.87 9.16
N LEU A 115 5.89 8.32 8.25
CA LEU A 115 4.57 8.82 8.61
C LEU A 115 3.74 7.73 9.30
N THR A 116 3.76 6.49 8.80
CA THR A 116 3.07 5.34 9.41
C THR A 116 3.57 5.07 10.83
N ILE A 117 4.88 5.17 11.11
CA ILE A 117 5.42 4.97 12.46
C ILE A 117 4.95 6.06 13.41
N ILE A 118 4.98 7.33 12.97
CA ILE A 118 4.50 8.46 13.76
C ILE A 118 3.01 8.29 14.08
N LEU A 119 2.21 8.00 13.06
CA LEU A 119 0.77 7.77 13.22
C LEU A 119 0.48 6.56 14.12
N ALA A 120 1.23 5.46 14.00
CA ALA A 120 1.08 4.30 14.88
C ALA A 120 1.44 4.61 16.34
N ALA A 121 2.49 5.41 16.58
CA ALA A 121 2.87 5.82 17.93
C ALA A 121 1.83 6.74 18.59
N VAL A 122 1.18 7.60 17.80
CA VAL A 122 0.17 8.56 18.27
C VAL A 122 -1.21 7.91 18.41
N PHE A 123 -1.72 7.26 17.37
CA PHE A 123 -3.09 6.73 17.34
C PHE A 123 -3.20 5.35 18.00
N LEU A 124 -2.30 4.43 17.67
CA LEU A 124 -2.32 3.06 18.22
C LEU A 124 -1.60 2.96 19.57
N HIS A 125 -0.98 4.05 20.04
CA HIS A 125 -0.21 4.11 21.29
C HIS A 125 0.92 3.05 21.35
N GLU A 126 1.38 2.57 20.18
CA GLU A 126 2.46 1.60 20.09
C GLU A 126 3.83 2.25 20.31
N ARG A 127 4.21 2.47 21.57
CA ARG A 127 5.48 3.10 21.95
C ARG A 127 6.61 2.12 22.24
N SER A 128 6.39 0.82 22.07
CA SER A 128 7.42 -0.18 22.27
C SER A 128 8.47 -0.15 21.15
N HIS A 129 9.74 -0.20 21.52
CA HIS A 129 10.88 -0.29 20.60
C HIS A 129 10.91 0.78 19.48
N LEU A 130 10.46 2.01 19.75
CA LEU A 130 10.41 3.09 18.76
C LEU A 130 11.77 3.37 18.10
N LEU A 131 12.86 3.39 18.87
CA LEU A 131 14.21 3.55 18.33
C LEU A 131 14.57 2.45 17.33
N ARG A 132 14.18 1.19 17.59
CA ARG A 132 14.44 0.08 16.67
C ARG A 132 13.60 0.19 15.40
N LYS A 133 12.33 0.60 15.51
CA LYS A 133 11.47 0.88 14.35
C LYS A 133 12.07 1.99 13.49
N PHE A 134 12.53 3.07 14.14
CA PHE A 134 13.16 4.21 13.45
C PHE A 134 14.45 3.83 12.73
N VAL A 135 15.38 3.13 13.40
CA VAL A 135 16.64 2.67 12.78
C VAL A 135 16.36 1.71 11.61
N ALA A 136 15.39 0.81 11.76
CA ALA A 136 14.98 -0.07 10.67
C ALA A 136 14.43 0.71 9.46
N THR A 137 13.63 1.76 9.71
CA THR A 137 13.12 2.64 8.65
C THR A 137 14.22 3.41 7.94
N VAL A 138 15.17 3.98 8.68
CA VAL A 138 16.33 4.66 8.08
C VAL A 138 17.10 3.70 7.18
N LEU A 139 17.32 2.47 7.64
CA LEU A 139 18.04 1.45 6.87
C LEU A 139 17.26 1.05 5.59
N VAL A 140 15.93 0.93 5.67
CA VAL A 140 15.07 0.68 4.50
C VAL A 140 15.13 1.85 3.52
N LEU A 141 15.10 3.09 3.99
CA LEU A 141 15.17 4.28 3.13
C LEU A 141 16.52 4.41 2.44
N VAL A 142 17.62 4.17 3.16
CA VAL A 142 18.97 4.15 2.59
C VAL A 142 19.09 3.03 1.56
N GLY A 143 18.58 1.83 1.86
CA GLY A 143 18.57 0.72 0.91
C GLY A 143 17.73 1.03 -0.34
N ALA A 144 16.57 1.66 -0.17
CA ALA A 144 15.73 2.09 -1.29
C ALA A 144 16.42 3.18 -2.14
N TYR A 145 17.13 4.11 -1.51
CA TYR A 145 17.89 5.14 -2.22
C TYR A 145 19.01 4.55 -3.07
N PHE A 146 19.73 3.54 -2.58
CA PHE A 146 20.78 2.85 -3.33
C PHE A 146 20.29 2.01 -4.53
N LEU A 147 18.98 1.81 -4.67
CA LEU A 147 18.39 1.12 -5.83
C LEU A 147 18.15 2.07 -7.03
N LEU A 148 18.34 3.39 -6.87
CA LEU A 148 18.37 4.36 -7.97
C LEU A 148 19.70 4.33 -8.72
#